data_AF-A0A3S4CA21-F1
#
_entry.id   AF-A0A3S4CA21-F1
#
_cell.length_a   1.000
_cell.length_b   1.000
_cell.length_c   1.000
_cell.angle_alpha   90.00
_cell.angle_beta   90.00
_cell.angle_gamma   90.00
#
_symmetry.space_group_name_H-M   'P 1'
#
loop_
_entity.id
_entity.type
_entity.pdbx_description
1 polymer ?
#
loop_
_entity_poly.entity_id
_entity_poly.type
_entity_poly.pdbx_seq_one_letter_code
_entity_poly.pdbx_strand_id
1 'polypeptide(L)'
;MTLMRPMGPYAELMLDPGGWPDVDEDHLYQRSRELMEMHAQVCHVYETCLLLQLRIFEPSVWSGATADAADGELQRWMRRIALLTRQLQELYVWHEETATATLELKDQIYEMVSAAQYEIEGLETQPEGVELIEELVIFTHEANVAMVEQLGAQIGSGAVLFPECDLDGNVRLHPADVPSVPSA
;
A
#
# COMPACT_ATOMS: atom_id res chain seq x y z
N MET A 1 -3.87 10.51 9.75
CA MET A 1 -3.80 10.55 11.22
C MET A 1 -3.00 9.34 11.64
N THR A 2 -1.87 9.54 12.28
CA THR A 2 -1.06 8.46 12.87
C THR A 2 -1.73 7.94 14.14
N LEU A 3 -1.86 6.62 14.27
CA LEU A 3 -2.42 5.97 15.46
C LEU A 3 -1.36 5.94 16.57
N MET A 4 -1.75 6.38 17.77
CA MET A 4 -0.83 6.41 18.91
C MET A 4 -0.56 5.00 19.43
N ARG A 5 0.71 4.70 19.72
CA ARG A 5 1.13 3.43 20.29
C ARG A 5 0.35 3.13 21.59
N PRO A 6 -0.11 1.88 21.81
CA PRO A 6 -0.77 1.48 23.05
C PRO A 6 0.10 1.75 24.28
N MET A 7 -0.55 2.12 25.38
CA MET A 7 0.11 2.44 26.65
C MET A 7 -0.47 1.59 27.79
N GLY A 8 0.36 1.34 28.81
CA GLY A 8 -0.04 0.70 30.07
C GLY A 8 1.06 -0.21 30.63
N PRO A 9 0.82 -0.87 31.78
CA PRO A 9 1.88 -1.53 32.55
C PRO A 9 2.55 -2.70 31.82
N TYR A 10 1.81 -3.37 30.93
CA TYR A 10 2.28 -4.54 30.18
C TYR A 10 2.37 -4.25 28.67
N ALA A 11 2.02 -3.05 28.21
CA ALA A 11 2.00 -2.71 26.79
C ALA A 11 3.38 -2.86 26.13
N GLU A 12 4.46 -2.41 26.79
CA GLU A 12 5.82 -2.60 26.26
C GLU A 12 6.17 -4.08 26.13
N LEU A 13 5.79 -4.93 27.10
CA LEU A 13 6.07 -6.37 27.04
C LEU A 13 5.29 -7.07 25.91
N MET A 14 4.11 -6.57 25.57
CA MET A 14 3.29 -7.09 24.47
C MET A 14 3.70 -6.56 23.10
N LEU A 15 4.49 -5.48 23.04
CA LEU A 15 4.86 -4.83 21.78
C LEU A 15 6.34 -4.96 21.44
N ASP A 16 7.23 -5.02 22.42
CA ASP A 16 8.67 -5.01 22.19
C ASP A 16 9.31 -6.38 22.40
N PRO A 17 10.19 -6.81 21.47
CA PRO A 17 10.56 -6.16 20.21
C PRO A 17 9.63 -6.52 19.03
N GLY A 18 9.36 -5.57 18.13
CA GLY A 18 8.85 -5.87 16.78
C GLY A 18 7.34 -6.14 16.66
N GLY A 19 6.58 -6.09 17.75
CA GLY A 19 5.12 -6.15 17.75
C GLY A 19 4.45 -4.81 17.46
N TRP A 20 5.21 -3.76 17.13
CA TRP A 20 4.68 -2.48 16.66
C TRP A 20 5.50 -1.98 15.47
N PRO A 21 4.88 -1.63 14.34
CA PRO A 21 5.59 -1.04 13.22
C PRO A 21 5.84 0.46 13.46
N ASP A 22 7.10 0.86 13.63
CA ASP A 22 7.53 2.27 13.75
C ASP A 22 7.53 3.01 12.40
N VAL A 23 6.49 2.81 11.60
CA VAL A 23 6.27 3.47 10.32
C VAL A 23 5.38 4.69 10.54
N ASP A 24 5.67 5.79 9.83
CA ASP A 24 4.84 6.99 9.80
C ASP A 24 3.91 6.92 8.59
N GLU A 25 2.63 6.60 8.82
CA GLU A 25 1.62 6.50 7.75
C GLU A 25 1.34 7.86 7.11
N ASP A 26 1.38 8.94 7.89
CA ASP A 26 1.12 10.29 7.38
C ASP A 26 2.22 10.70 6.38
N HIS A 27 3.47 10.32 6.63
CA HIS A 27 4.57 10.50 5.68
C HIS A 27 4.36 9.68 4.39
N LEU A 28 3.91 8.43 4.49
CA LEU A 28 3.61 7.60 3.32
C LEU A 28 2.45 8.19 2.47
N TYR A 29 1.35 8.60 3.11
CA TYR A 29 0.25 9.27 2.41
C TYR A 29 0.69 10.59 1.77
N GLN A 30 1.52 11.38 2.46
CA GLN A 30 2.07 12.61 1.90
C GLN A 30 2.91 12.30 0.65
N ARG A 31 3.73 11.25 0.71
CA ARG A 31 4.55 10.86 -0.43
C ARG A 31 3.73 10.37 -1.63
N SER A 32 2.65 9.62 -1.38
CA SER A 32 1.68 9.25 -2.42
C SER A 32 1.11 10.49 -3.12
N ARG A 33 0.64 11.50 -2.36
CA ARG A 33 0.11 12.75 -2.93
C ARG A 33 1.11 13.49 -3.80
N GLU A 34 2.36 13.63 -3.35
CA GLU A 34 3.42 14.27 -4.12
C GLU A 34 3.67 13.58 -5.46
N LEU A 35 3.69 12.24 -5.47
CA LEU A 35 3.88 11.46 -6.69
C LEU A 35 2.67 11.54 -7.61
N MET A 36 1.45 11.58 -7.06
CA MET A 36 0.22 11.79 -7.83
C MET A 36 0.24 13.16 -8.52
N GLU A 37 0.72 14.21 -7.86
CA GLU A 37 0.90 15.53 -8.47
C GLU A 37 1.94 15.51 -9.60
N MET A 38 3.08 14.85 -9.39
CA MET A 38 4.09 14.66 -10.44
C MET A 38 3.54 13.87 -11.63
N HIS A 39 2.79 12.81 -11.36
CA HIS A 39 2.10 12.02 -12.38
C HIS A 39 1.19 12.90 -13.25
N ALA A 40 0.36 13.74 -12.64
CA ALA A 40 -0.51 14.67 -13.37
C ALA A 40 0.29 15.65 -14.25
N GLN A 41 1.41 16.17 -13.76
CA GLN A 41 2.28 17.05 -14.55
C GLN A 41 2.89 16.33 -15.76
N VAL A 42 3.35 15.09 -15.59
CA VAL A 42 3.92 14.28 -16.68
C VAL A 42 2.85 13.90 -17.72
N CYS A 43 1.63 13.56 -17.29
CA CYS A 43 0.49 13.36 -18.19
C CYS A 43 0.23 14.61 -19.06
N HIS A 44 0.25 15.79 -18.45
CA HIS A 44 0.04 17.03 -19.19
C HIS A 44 1.13 17.28 -20.26
N VAL A 45 2.39 16.94 -19.95
CA VAL A 45 3.48 16.99 -20.94
C VAL A 45 3.24 16.00 -22.08
N TYR A 46 2.83 14.78 -21.77
CA TYR A 46 2.49 13.76 -22.77
C TYR A 46 1.39 14.23 -23.72
N GLU A 47 0.29 14.76 -23.18
CA GLU A 47 -0.82 15.32 -23.96
C GLU A 47 -0.36 16.47 -24.86
N THR A 48 0.49 17.36 -24.34
CA THR A 48 1.06 18.46 -25.11
C THR A 48 1.91 17.95 -26.27
N CYS A 49 2.75 16.94 -26.04
CA CYS A 49 3.53 16.29 -27.11
C CYS A 49 2.64 15.67 -28.17
N LEU A 50 1.55 15.01 -27.78
CA LEU A 50 0.59 14.39 -28.70
C LEU A 50 -0.10 15.44 -29.57
N LEU A 51 -0.54 16.57 -29.00
CA LEU A 51 -1.12 17.67 -29.75
C LEU A 51 -0.11 18.31 -30.73
N LEU A 52 1.14 18.48 -30.31
CA LEU A 52 2.20 19.01 -31.18
C LEU A 52 2.50 18.06 -32.33
N GLN A 53 2.57 16.75 -32.06
CA GLN A 53 2.79 15.73 -33.06
C GLN A 53 1.73 15.82 -34.17
N LEU A 54 0.45 15.83 -33.78
CA LEU A 54 -0.68 15.91 -34.72
C LEU A 54 -0.67 17.19 -35.55
N ARG A 55 -0.23 18.31 -34.97
CA ARG A 55 -0.20 19.61 -35.64
C ARG A 55 0.99 19.78 -36.59
N ILE A 56 2.16 19.26 -36.23
CA ILE A 56 3.40 19.47 -36.98
C ILE A 56 3.49 18.47 -38.14
N PHE A 57 3.17 17.20 -37.89
CA PHE A 57 3.31 16.11 -38.87
C PHE A 57 2.01 15.81 -39.61
N GLU A 58 1.07 16.75 -39.58
CA GLU A 58 -0.07 16.72 -40.50
C GLU A 58 0.47 16.75 -41.94
N PRO A 59 0.00 15.87 -42.85
CA PRO A 59 0.56 15.78 -44.20
C PRO A 59 0.53 17.09 -45.01
N SER A 60 -0.39 17.99 -44.66
CA SER A 60 -0.59 19.32 -45.24
C SER A 60 0.41 20.37 -44.71
N VAL A 61 1.06 20.12 -43.56
CA VAL A 61 1.97 21.05 -42.87
C VAL A 61 3.43 20.69 -43.13
N TRP A 62 3.84 19.49 -42.78
CA TRP A 62 5.20 19.01 -43.01
C TRP A 62 5.21 17.52 -43.32
N SER A 63 5.72 17.16 -44.49
CA SER A 63 5.71 15.79 -45.00
C SER A 63 7.00 15.43 -45.74
N GLY A 64 7.18 14.13 -45.99
CA GLY A 64 8.36 13.55 -46.62
C GLY A 64 9.31 12.91 -45.60
N ALA A 65 10.35 12.24 -46.10
CA ALA A 65 11.19 11.35 -45.27
C ALA A 65 11.84 12.02 -44.04
N THR A 66 12.11 13.32 -44.09
CA THR A 66 12.64 14.08 -42.93
C THR A 66 11.57 14.35 -41.87
N ALA A 67 10.33 14.63 -42.28
CA ALA A 67 9.18 14.76 -41.39
C ALA A 67 8.90 13.41 -40.70
N ASP A 68 8.89 12.31 -41.47
CA ASP A 68 8.68 10.96 -40.94
C ASP A 68 9.75 10.57 -39.91
N ALA A 69 11.02 10.93 -40.16
CA ALA A 69 12.11 10.67 -39.23
C ALA A 69 11.97 11.49 -37.92
N ALA A 70 11.55 12.75 -38.02
CA ALA A 70 11.32 13.61 -36.86
C ALA A 70 10.08 13.17 -36.06
N ASP A 71 9.01 12.76 -36.72
CA ASP A 71 7.82 12.17 -36.08
C ASP A 71 8.19 10.89 -35.32
N GLY A 72 8.95 9.99 -35.97
CA GLY A 72 9.44 8.77 -35.33
C GLY A 72 10.29 9.05 -34.09
N GLU A 73 11.08 10.13 -34.08
CA GLU A 73 11.83 10.55 -32.90
C GLU A 73 10.93 11.05 -31.78
N LEU A 74 9.95 11.90 -32.09
CA LEU A 74 8.98 12.38 -31.10
C LEU A 74 8.19 11.21 -30.49
N GLN A 75 7.75 10.25 -31.31
CA GLN A 75 7.10 9.03 -30.83
C GLN A 75 7.98 8.21 -29.90
N ARG A 76 9.30 8.15 -30.13
CA ARG A 76 10.24 7.49 -29.20
C ARG A 76 10.23 8.15 -27.83
N TRP A 77 10.25 9.48 -27.77
CA TRP A 77 10.18 10.22 -26.51
C TRP A 77 8.83 10.07 -25.82
N MET A 78 7.73 10.14 -26.57
CA MET A 78 6.38 9.94 -26.03
C MET A 78 6.21 8.56 -25.38
N ARG A 79 6.77 7.49 -25.97
CA ARG A 79 6.77 6.16 -25.33
C ARG A 79 7.50 6.14 -23.99
N ARG A 80 8.59 6.91 -23.84
CA ARG A 80 9.34 7.02 -22.57
C ARG A 80 8.54 7.78 -21.53
N ILE A 81 7.87 8.86 -21.92
CA ILE A 81 6.99 9.63 -21.04
C ILE A 81 5.83 8.75 -20.57
N ALA A 82 5.18 8.00 -21.47
CA ALA A 82 4.11 7.08 -21.11
C ALA A 82 4.54 5.99 -20.11
N LEU A 83 5.77 5.46 -20.26
CA LEU A 83 6.34 4.53 -19.28
C LEU A 83 6.53 5.20 -17.91
N LEU A 84 7.07 6.42 -17.88
CA LEU A 84 7.26 7.16 -16.63
C LEU A 84 5.93 7.45 -15.93
N THR A 85 4.90 7.83 -16.69
CA THR A 85 3.54 8.01 -16.18
C THR A 85 3.06 6.76 -15.45
N ARG A 86 3.14 5.60 -16.10
CA ARG A 86 2.75 4.32 -15.48
C ARG A 86 3.55 4.00 -14.21
N GLN A 87 4.86 4.22 -14.23
CA GLN A 87 5.72 3.94 -13.07
C GLN A 87 5.42 4.86 -11.88
N LEU A 88 5.13 6.15 -12.13
CA LEU A 88 4.68 7.07 -11.08
C LEU A 88 3.35 6.63 -10.49
N GLN A 89 2.44 6.12 -11.34
CA GLN A 89 1.17 5.55 -10.89
C GLN A 89 1.35 4.37 -9.95
N GLU A 90 2.12 3.36 -10.37
CA GLU A 90 2.44 2.20 -9.54
C GLU A 90 3.05 2.62 -8.20
N LEU A 91 3.91 3.65 -8.18
CA LEU A 91 4.58 4.10 -6.96
C LEU A 91 3.67 4.86 -5.99
N TYR A 92 2.77 5.74 -6.48
CA TYR A 92 1.87 6.45 -5.55
C TYR A 92 0.83 5.52 -4.95
N VAL A 93 0.33 4.54 -5.74
CA VAL A 93 -0.59 3.50 -5.25
C VAL A 93 0.10 2.67 -4.17
N TRP A 94 1.34 2.23 -4.42
CA TRP A 94 2.12 1.48 -3.42
C TRP A 94 2.22 2.20 -2.08
N HIS A 95 2.52 3.50 -2.08
CA HIS A 95 2.62 4.28 -0.84
C HIS A 95 1.28 4.41 -0.12
N GLU A 96 0.19 4.63 -0.85
CA GLU A 96 -1.15 4.77 -0.29
C GLU A 96 -1.65 3.47 0.35
N GLU A 97 -1.47 2.34 -0.33
CA GLU A 97 -1.89 1.04 0.17
C GLU A 97 -1.01 0.56 1.32
N THR A 98 0.31 0.81 1.26
CA THR A 98 1.22 0.53 2.38
C THR A 98 0.83 1.33 3.62
N ALA A 99 0.50 2.61 3.47
CA ALA A 99 0.04 3.45 4.58
C ALA A 99 -1.26 2.92 5.19
N THR A 100 -2.23 2.57 4.35
CA THR A 100 -3.53 2.04 4.77
C THR A 100 -3.39 0.72 5.50
N ALA A 101 -2.67 -0.24 4.93
CA ALA A 101 -2.45 -1.55 5.55
C ALA A 101 -1.69 -1.45 6.88
N THR A 102 -0.72 -0.53 6.98
CA THR A 102 0.01 -0.29 8.24
C THR A 102 -0.91 0.34 9.30
N LEU A 103 -1.77 1.27 8.91
CA LEU A 103 -2.73 1.88 9.84
C LEU A 103 -3.72 0.84 10.37
N GLU A 104 -4.28 0.00 9.49
CA GLU A 104 -5.19 -1.09 9.87
C GLU A 104 -4.53 -2.10 10.79
N LEU A 105 -3.26 -2.46 10.51
CA LEU A 105 -2.47 -3.33 11.37
C LEU A 105 -2.27 -2.72 12.77
N LYS A 106 -1.90 -1.44 12.84
CA LYS A 106 -1.72 -0.73 14.11
C LYS A 106 -3.01 -0.68 14.93
N ASP A 107 -4.15 -0.50 14.28
CA ASP A 107 -5.46 -0.53 14.94
C ASP A 107 -5.75 -1.92 15.54
N GLN A 108 -5.51 -2.99 14.77
CA GLN A 108 -5.66 -4.37 15.27
C GLN A 108 -4.74 -4.67 16.46
N ILE A 109 -3.47 -4.27 16.39
CA ILE A 109 -2.53 -4.41 17.51
C ILE A 109 -3.02 -3.60 18.72
N TYR A 110 -3.53 -2.39 18.50
CA TYR A 110 -4.05 -1.54 19.57
C TYR A 110 -5.23 -2.18 20.28
N GLU A 111 -6.19 -2.72 19.53
CA GLU A 111 -7.33 -3.46 20.08
C GLU A 111 -6.86 -4.68 20.87
N MET A 112 -5.89 -5.44 20.34
CA MET A 112 -5.40 -6.66 20.99
C MET A 112 -4.66 -6.36 22.30
N VAL A 113 -3.79 -5.34 22.33
CA VAL A 113 -3.15 -4.89 23.58
C VAL A 113 -4.18 -4.35 24.56
N SER A 114 -5.17 -3.59 24.10
CA SER A 114 -6.23 -3.05 24.97
C SER A 114 -7.06 -4.17 25.61
N ALA A 115 -7.42 -5.19 24.83
CA ALA A 115 -8.15 -6.35 25.32
C ALA A 115 -7.32 -7.17 26.34
N ALA A 116 -6.04 -7.44 26.03
CA ALA A 116 -5.15 -8.16 26.93
C ALA A 116 -4.95 -7.41 28.25
N GLN A 117 -4.77 -6.08 28.23
CA GLN A 117 -4.67 -5.29 29.47
C GLN A 117 -5.94 -5.37 30.32
N TYR A 118 -7.12 -5.32 29.69
CA TYR A 118 -8.38 -5.49 30.41
C TYR A 118 -8.50 -6.86 31.08
N GLU A 119 -8.04 -7.92 30.43
CA GLU A 119 -8.02 -9.27 31.00
C GLU A 119 -7.01 -9.39 32.15
N ILE A 120 -5.82 -8.80 32.00
CA ILE A 120 -4.80 -8.74 33.06
C ILE A 120 -5.35 -8.08 34.33
N GLU A 121 -6.06 -6.95 34.21
CA GLU A 121 -6.70 -6.29 35.36
C GLU A 121 -7.64 -7.24 36.13
N GLY A 122 -8.34 -8.13 35.42
CA GLY A 122 -9.19 -9.17 36.03
C GLY A 122 -8.40 -10.29 36.70
N LEU A 123 -7.23 -10.64 36.16
CA LEU A 123 -6.35 -11.70 36.66
C LEU A 123 -5.53 -11.27 37.88
N GLU A 124 -5.20 -9.99 38.04
CA GLU A 124 -4.37 -9.48 39.15
C GLU A 124 -4.94 -9.79 40.55
N THR A 125 -6.24 -10.06 40.64
CA THR A 125 -6.93 -10.39 41.91
C THR A 125 -7.01 -11.89 42.19
N GLN A 126 -6.55 -12.73 41.27
CA GLN A 126 -6.71 -14.19 41.31
C GLN A 126 -5.44 -14.89 41.85
N PRO A 127 -5.58 -16.00 42.60
CA PRO A 127 -4.43 -16.73 43.15
C PRO A 127 -3.43 -17.23 42.09
N GLU A 128 -3.97 -17.65 40.94
CA GLU A 128 -3.26 -18.13 39.75
C GLU A 128 -2.91 -17.01 38.74
N GLY A 129 -3.22 -15.75 39.07
CA GLY A 129 -3.13 -14.62 38.14
C GLY A 129 -1.74 -14.39 37.57
N VAL A 130 -0.68 -14.65 38.33
CA VAL A 130 0.70 -14.37 37.89
C VAL A 130 1.09 -15.19 36.66
N GLU A 131 0.83 -16.51 36.67
CA GLU A 131 1.18 -17.41 35.57
C GLU A 131 0.32 -17.13 34.33
N LEU A 132 -0.98 -16.86 34.53
CA LEU A 132 -1.90 -16.52 33.44
C LEU A 132 -1.59 -15.17 32.79
N ILE A 133 -1.15 -14.17 33.56
CA ILE A 133 -0.71 -12.88 33.02
C ILE A 133 0.55 -13.06 32.18
N GLU A 134 1.52 -13.86 32.63
CA GLU A 134 2.75 -14.13 31.87
C GLU A 134 2.44 -14.83 30.54
N GLU A 135 1.58 -15.86 30.56
CA GLU A 135 1.13 -16.56 29.34
C GLU A 135 0.42 -15.63 28.37
N LEU A 136 -0.49 -14.78 28.87
CA LEU A 136 -1.25 -13.83 28.05
C LEU A 136 -0.31 -12.79 27.40
N VAL A 137 0.63 -12.23 28.16
CA VAL A 137 1.61 -11.26 27.63
C VAL A 137 2.45 -11.87 26.52
N ILE A 138 2.96 -13.09 26.72
CA ILE A 138 3.75 -13.82 25.70
C ILE A 138 2.90 -14.07 24.45
N PHE A 139 1.70 -14.60 24.63
CA PHE A 139 0.78 -14.89 23.53
C PHE A 139 0.45 -13.64 22.71
N THR A 140 0.11 -12.54 23.38
CA THR A 140 -0.19 -11.27 22.70
C THR A 140 1.04 -10.73 21.97
N HIS A 141 2.22 -10.83 22.57
CA HIS A 141 3.47 -10.42 21.93
C HIS A 141 3.74 -11.20 20.64
N GLU A 142 3.71 -12.53 20.70
CA GLU A 142 3.93 -13.39 19.54
C GLU A 142 2.92 -13.13 18.42
N ALA A 143 1.65 -12.92 18.76
CA ALA A 143 0.61 -12.59 17.80
C ALA A 143 0.88 -11.23 17.12
N ASN A 144 1.23 -10.20 17.89
CA ASN A 144 1.59 -8.88 17.36
C ASN A 144 2.78 -8.94 16.40
N VAL A 145 3.86 -9.64 16.80
CA VAL A 145 5.05 -9.81 15.94
C VAL A 145 4.69 -10.53 14.65
N ALA A 146 3.92 -11.62 14.72
CA ALA A 146 3.52 -12.38 13.54
C ALA A 146 2.72 -11.51 12.55
N MET A 147 1.83 -10.64 13.04
CA MET A 147 1.07 -9.72 12.19
C MET A 147 1.98 -8.69 11.50
N VAL A 148 2.96 -8.12 12.23
CA VAL A 148 3.95 -7.19 11.66
C VAL A 148 4.82 -7.87 10.60
N GLU A 149 5.32 -9.07 10.87
CA GLU A 149 6.13 -9.84 9.92
C GLU A 149 5.33 -10.22 8.67
N GLN A 150 4.07 -10.61 8.84
CA GLN A 150 3.17 -10.94 7.73
C GLN A 150 2.95 -9.72 6.83
N LEU A 151 2.65 -8.55 7.40
CA LEU A 151 2.49 -7.32 6.61
C LEU A 151 3.80 -6.96 5.91
N GLY A 152 4.95 -7.06 6.61
CA GLY A 152 6.25 -6.82 6.01
C GLY A 152 6.53 -7.71 4.79
N ALA A 153 6.16 -8.99 4.86
CA ALA A 153 6.27 -9.91 3.73
C ALA A 153 5.32 -9.57 2.58
N GLN A 154 4.09 -9.14 2.87
CA GLN A 154 3.12 -8.71 1.85
C GLN A 154 3.60 -7.45 1.12
N ILE A 155 4.12 -6.47 1.87
CA ILE A 155 4.71 -5.24 1.29
C ILE A 155 5.92 -5.60 0.42
N GLY A 156 6.84 -6.41 0.95
CA GLY A 156 8.08 -6.78 0.26
C GLY A 156 7.88 -7.63 -1.00
N SER A 157 6.79 -8.41 -1.07
CA SER A 157 6.42 -9.18 -2.27
C SER A 157 5.61 -8.37 -3.29
N GLY A 158 5.15 -7.16 -2.92
CA GLY A 158 4.21 -6.39 -3.71
C GLY A 158 2.78 -6.95 -3.69
N ALA A 159 2.45 -7.86 -2.78
CA ALA A 159 1.09 -8.40 -2.66
C ALA A 159 0.08 -7.39 -2.12
N VAL A 160 0.56 -6.33 -1.43
CA VAL A 160 -0.26 -5.17 -1.06
C VAL A 160 -0.82 -4.45 -2.29
N LEU A 161 -0.17 -4.59 -3.46
CA LEU A 161 -0.42 -3.78 -4.65
C LEU A 161 -1.70 -4.12 -5.41
N PHE A 162 -2.16 -5.38 -5.41
CA PHE A 162 -3.22 -5.82 -6.31
C PHE A 162 -3.91 -7.12 -5.82
N PRO A 163 -5.20 -7.12 -5.45
CA PRO A 163 -6.02 -8.32 -5.61
C PRO A 163 -6.21 -8.53 -7.11
N GLU A 164 -5.31 -9.29 -7.76
CA GLU A 164 -5.30 -9.64 -9.19
C GLU A 164 -6.02 -8.61 -10.11
N CYS A 165 -5.56 -7.36 -10.13
CA CYS A 165 -5.92 -6.45 -11.20
C CYS A 165 -5.08 -6.83 -12.41
N ASP A 166 -5.70 -7.41 -13.44
CA ASP A 166 -5.03 -7.45 -14.73
C ASP A 166 -4.86 -6.03 -15.28
N LEU A 167 -3.93 -5.87 -16.21
CA LEU A 167 -3.51 -4.60 -16.78
C LEU A 167 -4.64 -3.81 -17.49
N ASP A 168 -5.85 -4.36 -17.57
CA ASP A 168 -7.04 -3.73 -18.14
C ASP A 168 -8.03 -3.21 -17.06
N GLY A 169 -7.68 -3.26 -15.76
CA GLY A 169 -8.46 -2.62 -14.70
C GLY A 169 -9.70 -3.39 -14.25
N ASN A 170 -9.78 -4.69 -14.53
CA ASN A 170 -10.82 -5.55 -13.96
C ASN A 170 -10.33 -6.22 -12.67
N VAL A 171 -11.09 -6.04 -11.59
CA VAL A 171 -10.91 -6.77 -10.33
C VAL A 171 -11.30 -8.23 -10.54
N ARG A 172 -10.33 -9.16 -10.48
CA ARG A 172 -10.64 -10.58 -10.35
C ARG A 172 -10.85 -10.90 -8.87
N LEU A 173 -12.07 -11.33 -8.53
CA LEU A 173 -12.33 -11.93 -7.23
C LEU A 173 -11.52 -13.23 -7.11
N HIS A 174 -10.92 -13.44 -5.94
CA HIS A 174 -10.18 -14.65 -5.61
C HIS A 174 -11.11 -15.87 -5.78
N PRO A 175 -10.66 -17.01 -6.33
CA PRO A 175 -11.52 -18.18 -6.55
C PRO A 175 -12.12 -18.79 -5.26
N ALA A 176 -11.69 -18.32 -4.08
CA ALA A 176 -12.28 -18.66 -2.79
C ALA A 176 -13.58 -17.87 -2.48
N ASP A 177 -13.83 -16.75 -3.17
CA ASP A 177 -14.96 -15.85 -2.92
C ASP A 177 -16.17 -16.12 -3.83
N VAL A 178 -16.11 -17.14 -4.69
CA VAL A 178 -17.25 -17.55 -5.51
C VAL A 178 -18.12 -18.53 -4.70
N PRO A 179 -19.31 -18.11 -4.23
CA PRO A 179 -20.21 -19.05 -3.57
C PRO A 179 -20.57 -20.17 -4.54
N SER A 180 -20.34 -21.41 -4.11
CA SER A 180 -20.71 -22.60 -4.88
C SER A 180 -22.22 -22.60 -5.09
N VAL A 181 -22.66 -22.38 -6.32
CA VAL A 181 -24.07 -22.47 -6.69
C VAL A 181 -24.48 -23.93 -6.57
N PRO A 182 -25.47 -24.28 -5.72
CA PRO A 182 -25.94 -25.66 -5.64
C PRO A 182 -26.59 -26.06 -6.97
N SER A 183 -26.12 -27.16 -7.53
CA SER A 183 -26.69 -27.75 -8.76
C SER A 183 -28.14 -28.15 -8.50
N ALA A 184 -29.04 -27.68 -9.37
CA ALA A 184 -30.44 -28.11 -9.42
C ALA A 184 -30.57 -29.50 -10.08
#